data_AF-A0A6V7L9W5-F1
#
_entry.id   AF-A0A6V7L9W5-F1
#
_cell.length_a   1.000
_cell.length_b   1.000
_cell.length_c   1.000
_cell.angle_alpha   90.00
_cell.angle_beta   90.00
_cell.angle_gamma   90.00
#
_symmetry.space_group_name_H-M   'P 1'
#
loop_
_entity.id
_entity.type
_entity.pdbx_description
1 polymer ?
#
loop_
_entity_poly.entity_id
_entity_poly.type
_entity_poly.pdbx_seq_one_letter_code
_entity_poly.pdbx_strand_id
1 'polypeptide(L)'
;LINQITDLNELTIRHQRVLTLLVITTECLLQEDDSSNYYDKILIILLKLLQRFLKRCETDFLIDDRLKIAVASHLWTCIVKSPKMLKKFIEEGGTYLILDNLEKSTISLQIIYLGILSDMCLDCHCICHLCTWRGIDKSKGLFSLLGKLWRDEEYRIGVKRTSNGCIEDVELPLMGKIQWRNSFYTKSIDYYSPTLESWLISVRPKIYSIRKQLLNNLELYEKVKNHYKILTNELPFEDDITFCIIDQFF
;
A
#
# COMPACT_ATOMS: atom_id res chain seq x y z
N LEU A 1 -23.10 16.40 17.92
CA LEU A 1 -22.69 15.02 17.56
C LEU A 1 -21.89 14.98 16.25
N ILE A 2 -22.46 15.37 15.10
CA ILE A 2 -21.75 15.32 13.80
C ILE A 2 -20.48 16.19 13.81
N ASN A 3 -20.57 17.46 14.25
CA ASN A 3 -19.40 18.35 14.31
C ASN A 3 -18.30 17.83 15.27
N GLN A 4 -18.68 17.23 16.41
CA GLN A 4 -17.73 16.62 17.33
C GLN A 4 -17.03 15.38 16.76
N ILE A 5 -17.69 14.63 15.86
CA ILE A 5 -17.11 13.47 15.19
C ILE A 5 -16.18 13.91 14.06
N THR A 6 -16.51 15.00 13.35
CA THR A 6 -15.69 15.55 12.25
C THR A 6 -14.48 16.34 12.73
N ASP A 7 -14.52 16.90 13.94
CA ASP A 7 -13.39 17.64 14.50
C ASP A 7 -12.22 16.71 14.90
N LEU A 8 -12.46 15.39 14.99
CA LEU A 8 -11.43 14.36 15.26
C LEU A 8 -10.59 14.63 16.52
N ASN A 9 -11.18 15.30 17.52
CA ASN A 9 -10.47 15.70 18.75
C ASN A 9 -9.92 14.50 19.53
N GLU A 10 -10.74 13.46 19.73
CA GLU A 10 -10.36 12.22 20.45
C GLU A 10 -10.93 10.96 19.78
N LEU A 11 -10.07 10.01 19.45
CA LEU A 11 -10.44 8.72 18.86
C LEU A 11 -10.70 7.64 19.93
N THR A 12 -11.76 7.81 20.71
CA THR A 12 -12.27 6.75 21.60
C THR A 12 -12.74 5.53 20.81
N ILE A 13 -12.83 4.35 21.44
CA ILE A 13 -13.33 3.12 20.80
C ILE A 13 -14.71 3.34 20.16
N ARG A 14 -15.61 4.08 20.83
CA ARG A 14 -16.94 4.39 20.30
C ARG A 14 -16.86 5.32 19.09
N HIS A 15 -16.03 6.37 19.14
CA HIS A 15 -15.84 7.29 18.01
C HIS A 15 -15.28 6.56 16.80
N GLN A 16 -14.27 5.70 16.99
CA GLN A 16 -13.68 4.93 15.90
C GLN A 16 -14.72 4.03 15.21
N ARG A 17 -15.56 3.32 15.98
CA ARG A 17 -16.65 2.50 15.41
C ARG A 17 -17.64 3.31 14.60
N VAL A 18 -18.07 4.47 15.12
CA VAL A 18 -19.00 5.35 14.41
C VAL A 18 -18.35 5.88 13.13
N LEU A 19 -17.07 6.30 13.19
CA LEU A 19 -16.33 6.74 12.01
C LEU A 19 -16.17 5.63 10.97
N THR A 20 -15.88 4.39 11.39
CA THR A 20 -15.80 3.25 10.47
C THR A 20 -17.11 3.05 9.72
N LEU A 21 -18.24 3.06 10.43
CA LEU A 21 -19.57 2.93 9.81
C LEU A 21 -19.86 4.10 8.87
N LEU A 22 -19.57 5.33 9.30
CA LEU A 22 -19.77 6.52 8.47
C LEU A 22 -18.98 6.43 7.17
N VAL A 23 -17.69 6.13 7.24
CA VAL A 23 -16.82 6.01 6.06
C VAL A 23 -17.31 4.94 5.09
N ILE A 24 -17.74 3.77 5.59
CA ILE A 24 -18.30 2.70 4.75
C ILE A 24 -19.61 3.17 4.11
N THR A 25 -20.51 3.81 4.88
CA THR A 25 -21.79 4.30 4.32
C THR A 25 -21.59 5.39 3.29
N THR A 26 -20.64 6.32 3.49
CA THR A 26 -20.36 7.35 2.49
C THR A 26 -19.76 6.76 1.23
N GLU A 27 -18.92 5.73 1.35
CA GLU A 27 -18.39 4.99 0.20
C GLU A 27 -19.51 4.37 -0.65
N CYS A 28 -20.51 3.76 -0.01
CA CYS A 28 -21.67 3.19 -0.71
C CYS A 28 -22.55 4.26 -1.36
N LEU A 29 -22.83 5.36 -0.66
CA LEU A 29 -23.73 6.42 -1.15
C LEU A 29 -23.11 7.25 -2.28
N LEU A 30 -21.78 7.38 -2.31
CA LEU A 30 -21.08 8.14 -3.36
C LEU A 30 -20.96 7.43 -4.69
N GLN A 31 -21.55 6.23 -4.82
CA GLN A 31 -21.62 5.57 -6.11
C GLN A 31 -22.60 6.26 -7.08
N GLU A 32 -23.46 7.17 -6.59
CA GLU A 32 -24.64 7.63 -7.35
C GLU A 32 -24.66 9.13 -7.72
N ASP A 33 -23.87 10.03 -7.10
CA ASP A 33 -23.96 11.48 -7.34
C ASP A 33 -22.61 12.24 -7.48
N ASP A 34 -22.50 13.03 -8.55
CA ASP A 34 -21.30 13.77 -9.01
C ASP A 34 -21.15 15.18 -8.38
N SER A 35 -21.44 15.33 -7.09
CA SER A 35 -21.32 16.64 -6.41
C SER A 35 -19.86 16.95 -6.01
N SER A 36 -19.15 17.66 -6.89
CA SER A 36 -17.70 17.96 -6.74
C SER A 36 -17.27 18.55 -5.39
N ASN A 37 -18.11 19.33 -4.71
CA ASN A 37 -17.81 19.96 -3.42
C ASN A 37 -17.80 18.96 -2.24
N TYR A 38 -18.53 17.85 -2.35
CA TYR A 38 -18.60 16.85 -1.29
C TYR A 38 -17.37 15.95 -1.27
N TYR A 39 -16.89 15.55 -2.44
CA TYR A 39 -15.64 14.81 -2.61
C TYR A 39 -14.44 15.56 -2.01
N ASP A 40 -14.37 16.88 -2.21
CA ASP A 40 -13.32 17.71 -1.63
C ASP A 40 -13.29 17.66 -0.10
N LYS A 41 -14.47 17.70 0.55
CA LYS A 41 -14.58 17.61 2.02
C LYS A 41 -14.18 16.22 2.53
N ILE A 42 -14.59 15.18 1.81
CA ILE A 42 -14.23 13.80 2.16
C ILE A 42 -12.73 13.60 2.09
N LEU A 43 -12.08 14.09 1.02
CA LEU A 43 -10.63 13.95 0.88
C LEU A 43 -9.89 14.56 2.07
N ILE A 44 -10.33 15.75 2.51
CA ILE A 44 -9.75 16.42 3.68
C ILE A 44 -9.91 15.57 4.94
N ILE A 45 -11.08 14.96 5.16
CA ILE A 45 -11.32 14.08 6.31
C ILE A 45 -10.43 12.83 6.24
N LEU A 46 -10.34 12.18 5.07
CA LEU A 46 -9.51 11.00 4.87
C LEU A 46 -8.02 11.31 5.06
N LEU A 47 -7.54 12.45 4.56
CA LEU A 47 -6.16 12.93 4.78
C LEU A 47 -5.87 13.16 6.27
N LYS A 48 -6.78 13.82 6.99
CA LYS A 48 -6.65 14.02 8.44
C LYS A 48 -6.59 12.70 9.20
N LEU A 49 -7.43 11.73 8.82
CA LEU A 49 -7.42 10.39 9.44
C LEU A 49 -6.11 9.65 9.14
N LEU A 50 -5.62 9.65 7.90
CA LEU A 50 -4.32 9.07 7.55
C LEU A 50 -3.15 9.69 8.33
N GLN A 51 -3.16 11.02 8.50
CA GLN A 51 -2.18 11.71 9.34
C GLN A 51 -2.28 11.28 10.80
N ARG A 52 -3.50 11.15 11.33
CA ARG A 52 -3.76 10.73 12.71
C ARG A 52 -3.32 9.28 12.96
N PHE A 53 -3.36 8.42 11.96
CA PHE A 53 -2.84 7.04 12.06
C PHE A 53 -1.33 7.00 12.31
N LEU A 54 -0.60 7.97 11.76
CA LEU A 54 0.85 8.12 11.96
C LEU A 54 1.20 8.83 13.26
N LYS A 55 0.49 9.91 13.56
CA LYS A 55 0.69 10.77 14.74
C LYS A 55 -0.54 10.68 15.63
N ARG A 56 -0.53 9.71 16.53
CA ARG A 56 -1.55 9.59 17.57
C ARG A 56 -1.49 10.79 18.50
N CYS A 57 -2.64 11.28 18.95
CA CYS A 57 -2.65 12.12 20.14
C CYS A 57 -2.59 11.27 21.39
N GLU A 58 -2.09 11.87 22.46
CA GLU A 58 -1.95 11.22 23.77
C GLU A 58 -3.29 10.74 24.34
N THR A 59 -4.39 11.38 23.93
CA THR A 59 -5.76 11.04 24.33
C THR A 59 -6.40 9.95 23.49
N ASP A 60 -5.76 9.51 22.40
CA ASP A 60 -6.33 8.49 21.52
C ASP A 60 -6.16 7.08 22.10
N PHE A 61 -7.20 6.27 21.99
CA PHE A 61 -7.06 4.83 22.13
C PHE A 61 -6.29 4.25 20.95
N LEU A 62 -5.85 2.99 21.08
CA LEU A 62 -5.28 2.25 19.96
C LEU A 62 -6.23 2.30 18.76
N ILE A 63 -5.71 2.76 17.61
CA ILE A 63 -6.50 2.92 16.40
C ILE A 63 -6.77 1.54 15.79
N ASP A 64 -8.04 1.17 15.69
CA ASP A 64 -8.54 -0.09 15.17
C ASP A 64 -8.20 -0.23 13.68
N ASP A 65 -7.67 -1.40 13.29
CA ASP A 65 -7.36 -1.71 11.91
C ASP A 65 -8.61 -1.68 11.02
N ARG A 66 -9.80 -1.93 11.56
CA ARG A 66 -11.08 -1.78 10.83
C ARG A 66 -11.28 -0.35 10.31
N LEU A 67 -10.97 0.65 11.14
CA LEU A 67 -11.07 2.05 10.74
C LEU A 67 -10.03 2.36 9.66
N LYS A 68 -8.79 1.88 9.82
CA LYS A 68 -7.73 2.09 8.83
C LYS A 68 -8.08 1.47 7.48
N ILE A 69 -8.61 0.25 7.49
CA ILE A 69 -9.07 -0.47 6.29
C ILE A 69 -10.20 0.33 5.62
N ALA A 70 -11.24 0.73 6.36
CA ALA A 70 -12.34 1.51 5.80
C ALA A 70 -11.87 2.83 5.17
N VAL A 71 -10.98 3.56 5.85
CA VAL A 71 -10.40 4.81 5.35
C VAL A 71 -9.56 4.57 4.09
N ALA A 72 -8.70 3.55 4.09
CA ALA A 72 -7.85 3.24 2.95
C ALA A 72 -8.68 2.77 1.74
N SER A 73 -9.66 1.89 1.94
CA SER A 73 -10.59 1.44 0.89
C SER A 73 -11.38 2.61 0.30
N HIS A 74 -11.97 3.46 1.15
CA HIS A 74 -12.75 4.59 0.68
C HIS A 74 -11.87 5.59 -0.11
N LEU A 75 -10.67 5.86 0.38
CA LEU A 75 -9.70 6.68 -0.33
C LEU A 75 -9.36 6.09 -1.70
N TRP A 76 -9.10 4.78 -1.75
CA TRP A 76 -8.78 4.09 -3.01
C TRP A 76 -9.90 4.29 -4.03
N THR A 77 -11.15 4.07 -3.61
CA THR A 77 -12.33 4.31 -4.44
C THR A 77 -12.40 5.76 -4.92
N CYS A 78 -12.11 6.75 -4.06
CA CYS A 78 -12.12 8.16 -4.44
C CYS A 78 -11.07 8.52 -5.50
N ILE A 79 -9.83 8.05 -5.35
CA ILE A 79 -8.74 8.42 -6.27
C ILE A 79 -8.84 7.70 -7.61
N VAL A 80 -9.34 6.46 -7.65
CA VAL A 80 -9.52 5.70 -8.90
C VAL A 80 -10.66 6.29 -9.74
N LYS A 81 -11.74 6.71 -9.09
CA LYS A 81 -12.91 7.27 -9.79
C LYS A 81 -12.70 8.69 -10.32
N SER A 82 -11.79 9.46 -9.73
CA SER A 82 -11.65 10.88 -10.05
C SER A 82 -10.19 11.31 -10.18
N PRO A 83 -9.71 11.57 -11.41
CA PRO A 83 -8.37 12.12 -11.66
C PRO A 83 -8.13 13.46 -10.94
N LYS A 84 -9.18 14.28 -10.79
CA LYS A 84 -9.12 15.54 -10.03
C LYS A 84 -8.78 15.27 -8.56
N MET A 85 -9.42 14.26 -7.96
CA MET A 85 -9.18 13.87 -6.57
C MET A 85 -7.79 13.27 -6.39
N LEU A 86 -7.34 12.42 -7.32
CA LEU A 86 -5.99 11.90 -7.33
C LEU A 86 -4.96 13.03 -7.35
N LYS A 87 -5.09 13.98 -8.27
CA LYS A 87 -4.18 15.13 -8.38
C LYS A 87 -4.12 15.93 -7.07
N LYS A 88 -5.29 16.29 -6.52
CA LYS A 88 -5.36 17.01 -5.24
C LYS A 88 -4.75 16.20 -4.09
N PHE A 89 -4.99 14.90 -4.04
CA PHE A 89 -4.41 14.03 -3.03
C PHE A 89 -2.88 13.99 -3.11
N ILE A 90 -2.31 13.91 -4.32
CA ILE A 90 -0.86 13.97 -4.54
C ILE A 90 -0.31 15.34 -4.10
N GLU A 91 -0.95 16.43 -4.50
CA GLU A 91 -0.55 17.82 -4.16
C GLU A 91 -0.53 18.06 -2.64
N GLU A 92 -1.48 17.48 -1.90
CA GLU A 92 -1.57 17.55 -0.43
C GLU A 92 -0.58 16.59 0.29
N GLY A 93 0.35 15.97 -0.45
CA GLY A 93 1.36 15.05 0.11
C GLY A 93 0.82 13.66 0.44
N GLY A 94 -0.35 13.29 -0.09
CA GLY A 94 -1.02 12.01 0.16
C GLY A 94 -0.15 10.79 -0.15
N THR A 95 0.67 10.84 -1.21
CA THR A 95 1.60 9.76 -1.56
C THR A 95 2.56 9.42 -0.41
N TYR A 96 3.12 10.44 0.25
CA TYR A 96 4.02 10.24 1.39
C TYR A 96 3.27 9.67 2.60
N LEU A 97 2.03 10.11 2.84
CA LEU A 97 1.20 9.55 3.92
C LEU A 97 0.90 8.07 3.71
N ILE A 98 0.63 7.64 2.47
CA ILE A 98 0.42 6.22 2.16
C ILE A 98 1.69 5.42 2.42
N LEU A 99 2.85 5.91 1.98
CA LEU A 99 4.14 5.24 2.20
C LEU A 99 4.52 5.13 3.69
N ASP A 100 4.32 6.22 4.45
CA ASP A 100 4.59 6.24 5.89
C ASP A 100 3.66 5.28 6.66
N ASN A 101 2.40 5.17 6.23
CA ASN A 101 1.45 4.22 6.82
C ASN A 101 1.79 2.78 6.40
N LEU A 102 2.17 2.57 5.14
CA LEU A 102 2.58 1.28 4.60
C LEU A 102 3.72 0.67 5.42
N GLU A 103 4.78 1.43 5.70
CA GLU A 103 5.95 0.99 6.48
C GLU A 103 5.59 0.44 7.88
N LYS A 104 4.50 0.93 8.49
CA LYS A 104 4.06 0.59 9.86
C LYS A 104 2.83 -0.31 9.91
N SER A 105 2.34 -0.79 8.78
CA SER A 105 1.03 -1.44 8.67
C SER A 105 1.10 -2.97 8.75
N THR A 106 -0.03 -3.58 9.13
CA THR A 106 -0.23 -5.04 9.07
C THR A 106 -0.39 -5.50 7.62
N ILE A 107 -0.15 -6.78 7.33
CA ILE A 107 -0.21 -7.33 5.95
C ILE A 107 -1.52 -6.97 5.22
N SER A 108 -2.65 -7.01 5.91
CA SER A 108 -3.96 -6.65 5.33
C SER A 108 -4.01 -5.21 4.84
N LEU A 109 -3.42 -4.28 5.61
CA LEU A 109 -3.31 -2.88 5.24
C LEU A 109 -2.23 -2.65 4.19
N GLN A 110 -1.11 -3.37 4.26
CA GLN A 110 -0.05 -3.31 3.25
C GLN A 110 -0.60 -3.64 1.86
N ILE A 111 -1.43 -4.68 1.74
CA ILE A 111 -2.08 -5.06 0.48
C ILE A 111 -2.92 -3.92 -0.09
N ILE A 112 -3.70 -3.22 0.75
CA ILE A 112 -4.55 -2.10 0.33
C ILE A 112 -3.70 -0.90 -0.07
N TYR A 113 -2.72 -0.50 0.75
CA TYR A 113 -1.85 0.63 0.46
C TYR A 113 -1.00 0.41 -0.79
N LEU A 114 -0.51 -0.80 -1.02
CA LEU A 114 0.20 -1.14 -2.26
C LEU A 114 -0.73 -1.17 -3.47
N GLY A 115 -2.01 -1.55 -3.29
CA GLY A 115 -3.03 -1.43 -4.34
C GLY A 115 -3.27 0.02 -4.74
N ILE A 116 -3.47 0.89 -3.75
CA ILE A 116 -3.56 2.35 -3.92
C ILE A 116 -2.34 2.87 -4.67
N LEU A 117 -1.12 2.56 -4.20
CA LEU A 117 0.11 3.03 -4.84
C LEU A 117 0.24 2.51 -6.28
N SER A 118 -0.12 1.25 -6.55
CA SER A 118 -0.08 0.69 -7.90
C SER A 118 -0.93 1.51 -8.87
N ASP A 119 -2.15 1.88 -8.48
CA ASP A 119 -3.03 2.68 -9.34
C ASP A 119 -2.56 4.14 -9.43
N MET A 120 -2.07 4.71 -8.33
CA MET A 120 -1.49 6.06 -8.34
C MET A 120 -0.26 6.17 -9.25
N CYS A 121 0.54 5.11 -9.40
CA CYS A 121 1.72 5.09 -10.27
C CYS A 121 1.41 5.27 -11.76
N LEU A 122 0.14 5.14 -12.16
CA LEU A 122 -0.29 5.47 -13.52
C LEU A 122 -0.17 6.98 -13.80
N ASP A 123 -0.16 7.82 -12.76
CA ASP A 123 0.14 9.25 -12.85
C ASP A 123 1.64 9.52 -12.59
N CYS A 124 2.31 10.17 -13.53
CA CYS A 124 3.74 10.45 -13.45
C CYS A 124 4.14 11.38 -12.29
N HIS A 125 3.22 12.20 -11.75
CA HIS A 125 3.50 13.04 -10.57
C HIS A 125 3.68 12.18 -9.32
N CYS A 126 2.98 11.04 -9.24
CA CYS A 126 3.17 10.09 -8.15
C CYS A 126 4.60 9.53 -8.14
N ILE A 127 5.15 9.24 -9.33
CA ILE A 127 6.50 8.69 -9.50
C ILE A 127 7.54 9.62 -8.88
N CYS A 128 7.42 10.93 -9.10
CA CYS A 128 8.32 11.92 -8.49
C CYS A 128 8.35 11.82 -6.96
N HIS A 129 7.18 11.65 -6.32
CA HIS A 129 7.06 11.53 -4.87
C HIS A 129 7.62 10.19 -4.36
N LEU A 130 7.42 9.12 -5.13
CA LEU A 130 7.98 7.80 -4.84
C LEU A 130 9.51 7.80 -4.82
N CYS A 131 10.15 8.51 -5.76
CA CYS A 131 11.61 8.65 -5.80
C CYS A 131 12.17 9.33 -4.55
N THR A 132 11.51 10.41 -4.12
CA THR A 132 12.01 11.31 -3.06
C THR A 132 11.68 10.82 -1.66
N TRP A 133 10.74 9.89 -1.50
CA TRP A 133 10.38 9.37 -0.18
C TRP A 133 11.56 8.67 0.52
N ARG A 134 11.61 8.83 1.84
CA ARG A 134 12.55 8.17 2.74
C ARG A 134 11.80 7.64 3.94
N GLY A 135 12.09 6.40 4.30
CA GLY A 135 11.49 5.74 5.44
C GLY A 135 11.88 6.37 6.77
N ILE A 136 11.49 5.68 7.84
CA ILE A 136 11.94 6.01 9.20
C ILE A 136 13.48 6.03 9.24
N ASP A 137 14.10 5.00 8.67
CA ASP A 137 15.52 4.99 8.38
C ASP A 137 15.78 5.83 7.12
N LYS A 138 16.41 7.00 7.29
CA LYS A 138 16.67 7.94 6.20
C LYS A 138 17.66 7.42 5.16
N SER A 139 18.37 6.33 5.45
CA SER A 139 19.21 5.63 4.48
C SER A 139 18.40 4.72 3.55
N LYS A 140 17.14 4.40 3.90
CA LYS A 140 16.27 3.49 3.16
C LYS A 140 15.20 4.26 2.38
N GLY A 141 15.13 3.96 1.09
CA GLY A 141 14.13 4.51 0.18
C GLY A 141 13.02 3.51 -0.14
N LEU A 142 12.24 3.83 -1.17
CA LEU A 142 11.14 3.00 -1.65
C LEU A 142 11.56 1.56 -1.96
N PHE A 143 12.68 1.37 -2.67
CA PHE A 143 13.10 0.03 -3.07
C PHE A 143 13.40 -0.88 -1.87
N SER A 144 14.07 -0.38 -0.84
CA SER A 144 14.28 -1.15 0.39
C SER A 144 12.98 -1.47 1.13
N LEU A 145 11.99 -0.55 1.11
CA LEU A 145 10.67 -0.85 1.65
C LEU A 145 9.98 -1.98 0.85
N LEU A 146 9.92 -1.86 -0.48
CA LEU A 146 9.27 -2.85 -1.35
C LEU A 146 9.97 -4.23 -1.27
N GLY A 147 11.30 -4.25 -1.28
CA GLY A 147 12.09 -5.47 -1.12
C GLY A 147 11.82 -6.15 0.22
N LYS A 148 11.82 -5.38 1.32
CA LYS A 148 11.46 -5.91 2.65
C LYS A 148 10.05 -6.50 2.67
N LEU A 149 9.04 -5.76 2.18
CA LEU A 149 7.65 -6.23 2.17
C LEU A 149 7.47 -7.52 1.36
N TRP A 150 8.19 -7.64 0.25
CA TRP A 150 8.21 -8.86 -0.55
C TRP A 150 8.74 -10.05 0.26
N ARG A 151 9.91 -9.89 0.89
CA ARG A 151 10.54 -10.95 1.69
C ARG A 151 9.71 -11.31 2.93
N ASP A 152 9.12 -10.32 3.59
CA ASP A 152 8.21 -10.52 4.73
C ASP A 152 7.00 -11.39 4.31
N GLU A 153 6.43 -11.16 3.12
CA GLU A 153 5.37 -12.01 2.58
C GLU A 153 5.85 -13.43 2.28
N GLU A 154 6.98 -13.59 1.60
CA GLU A 154 7.54 -14.90 1.28
C GLU A 154 7.81 -15.74 2.52
N TYR A 155 8.39 -15.12 3.54
CA TYR A 155 8.58 -15.74 4.85
C TYR A 155 7.23 -16.19 5.44
N ARG A 156 6.22 -15.30 5.42
CA ARG A 156 4.87 -15.57 5.94
C ARG A 156 4.19 -16.75 5.24
N ILE A 157 4.28 -16.85 3.91
CA ILE A 157 3.65 -17.93 3.14
C ILE A 157 4.53 -19.19 3.06
N GLY A 158 5.77 -19.11 3.54
CA GLY A 158 6.71 -20.22 3.62
C GLY A 158 7.38 -20.59 2.30
N VAL A 159 7.67 -19.60 1.45
CA VAL A 159 8.54 -19.75 0.29
C VAL A 159 9.95 -20.15 0.78
N LYS A 160 10.57 -21.11 0.10
CA LYS A 160 11.89 -21.63 0.46
C LYS A 160 12.99 -20.72 -0.10
N ARG A 161 13.84 -20.23 0.81
CA ARG A 161 14.96 -19.33 0.52
C ARG A 161 16.24 -19.94 1.08
N THR A 162 17.35 -19.80 0.36
CA THR A 162 18.68 -20.15 0.87
C THR A 162 19.12 -19.16 1.95
N SER A 163 20.18 -19.49 2.69
CA SER A 163 20.78 -18.58 3.69
C SER A 163 21.22 -17.23 3.11
N ASN A 164 21.50 -17.19 1.80
CA ASN A 164 21.94 -15.99 1.09
C ASN A 164 20.77 -15.21 0.49
N GLY A 165 19.52 -15.61 0.77
CA GLY A 165 18.32 -14.97 0.27
C GLY A 165 17.95 -15.37 -1.15
N CYS A 166 18.63 -16.32 -1.81
CA CYS A 166 18.22 -16.82 -3.13
C CYS A 166 17.02 -17.76 -3.01
N ILE A 167 16.33 -18.01 -4.13
CA ILE A 167 15.29 -19.06 -4.17
C ILE A 167 15.95 -20.43 -4.04
N GLU A 168 15.42 -21.26 -3.13
CA GLU A 168 15.90 -22.63 -2.92
C GLU A 168 15.15 -23.67 -3.77
N ASP A 169 13.84 -23.48 -3.94
CA ASP A 169 12.99 -24.41 -4.70
C ASP A 169 12.94 -24.01 -6.18
N VAL A 170 13.76 -24.60 -7.04
CA VAL A 170 13.82 -24.17 -8.46
C VAL A 170 12.56 -24.61 -9.24
N GLU A 171 11.89 -25.67 -8.79
CA GLU A 171 10.69 -26.20 -9.44
C GLU A 171 9.44 -25.36 -9.11
N LEU A 172 9.32 -24.92 -7.85
CA LEU A 172 8.19 -24.14 -7.35
C LEU A 172 8.66 -22.87 -6.61
N PRO A 173 9.35 -21.95 -7.30
CA PRO A 173 10.18 -20.89 -6.70
C PRO A 173 9.45 -19.94 -5.76
N LEU A 174 8.18 -19.66 -6.07
CA LEU A 174 7.39 -18.66 -5.37
C LEU A 174 6.10 -19.25 -4.77
N MET A 175 6.01 -20.57 -4.74
CA MET A 175 4.84 -21.29 -4.24
C MET A 175 4.84 -21.29 -2.70
N GLY A 176 3.76 -20.80 -2.11
CA GLY A 176 3.57 -20.85 -0.65
C GLY A 176 3.09 -22.23 -0.17
N LYS A 177 3.22 -22.50 1.13
CA LYS A 177 2.81 -23.78 1.75
C LYS A 177 1.30 -24.06 1.59
N ILE A 178 0.47 -23.04 1.77
CA ILE A 178 -0.99 -23.14 1.62
C ILE A 178 -1.34 -23.40 0.16
N GLN A 179 -0.72 -22.65 -0.74
CA GLN A 179 -0.92 -22.77 -2.18
C GLN A 179 -0.53 -24.17 -2.68
N TRP A 180 0.62 -24.68 -2.25
CA TRP A 180 1.06 -26.05 -2.52
C TRP A 180 0.06 -27.08 -1.98
N ARG A 181 -0.35 -26.96 -0.71
CA ARG A 181 -1.30 -27.89 -0.09
C ARG A 181 -2.63 -27.93 -0.83
N ASN A 182 -3.18 -26.78 -1.18
CA ASN A 182 -4.47 -26.69 -1.85
C ASN A 182 -4.40 -27.17 -3.31
N SER A 183 -3.25 -26.98 -3.98
CA SER A 183 -3.04 -27.39 -5.37
C SER A 183 -2.77 -28.89 -5.51
N PHE A 184 -1.97 -29.47 -4.63
CA PHE A 184 -1.45 -30.83 -4.79
C PHE A 184 -1.99 -31.83 -3.77
N TYR A 185 -2.27 -31.41 -2.55
CA TYR A 185 -2.59 -32.32 -1.45
C TYR A 185 -4.09 -32.50 -1.24
N THR A 186 -4.82 -31.41 -0.94
CA THR A 186 -6.23 -31.54 -0.57
C THR A 186 -7.13 -31.76 -1.77
N LYS A 187 -6.87 -31.12 -2.93
CA LYS A 187 -7.77 -31.10 -4.12
C LYS A 187 -9.26 -30.88 -3.80
N SER A 188 -9.58 -30.46 -2.58
CA SER A 188 -10.92 -30.58 -1.97
C SER A 188 -11.67 -29.26 -1.94
N ILE A 189 -11.13 -28.23 -2.57
CA ILE A 189 -11.77 -26.93 -2.69
C ILE A 189 -12.12 -26.81 -4.17
N ASP A 190 -13.35 -27.17 -4.52
CA ASP A 190 -13.87 -27.19 -5.90
C ASP A 190 -13.76 -25.82 -6.62
N TYR A 191 -13.45 -24.75 -5.88
CA TYR A 191 -13.30 -23.38 -6.35
C TYR A 191 -11.94 -22.74 -6.02
N TYR A 192 -10.93 -23.52 -5.67
CA TYR A 192 -9.61 -22.97 -5.38
C TYR A 192 -8.91 -22.51 -6.66
N SER A 193 -8.60 -21.22 -6.72
CA SER A 193 -7.78 -20.64 -7.77
C SER A 193 -6.49 -20.09 -7.15
N PRO A 194 -5.32 -20.73 -7.42
CA PRO A 194 -4.02 -20.23 -6.99
C PRO A 194 -3.76 -18.80 -7.49
N THR A 195 -4.31 -18.48 -8.66
CA THR A 195 -4.23 -17.15 -9.27
C THR A 195 -5.01 -16.12 -8.46
N LEU A 196 -6.25 -16.42 -8.05
CA LEU A 196 -7.04 -15.49 -7.23
C LEU A 196 -6.42 -15.24 -5.86
N GLU A 197 -5.90 -16.28 -5.21
CA GLU A 197 -5.18 -16.13 -3.93
C GLU A 197 -3.96 -15.22 -4.09
N SER A 198 -3.14 -15.49 -5.11
CA SER A 198 -1.93 -14.70 -5.39
C SER A 198 -2.25 -13.26 -5.75
N TRP A 199 -3.36 -13.02 -6.46
CA TRP A 199 -3.76 -11.69 -6.92
C TRP A 199 -4.39 -10.85 -5.81
N LEU A 200 -5.36 -11.39 -5.07
CA LEU A 200 -6.13 -10.61 -4.08
C LEU A 200 -5.38 -10.45 -2.75
N ILE A 201 -4.80 -11.53 -2.24
CA ILE A 201 -4.33 -11.62 -0.84
C ILE A 201 -2.81 -11.54 -0.73
N SER A 202 -2.12 -11.16 -1.83
CA SER A 202 -0.66 -11.01 -1.81
C SER A 202 -0.22 -9.61 -2.22
N VAL A 203 0.88 -9.16 -1.62
CA VAL A 203 1.53 -7.88 -1.92
C VAL A 203 2.37 -7.97 -3.20
N ARG A 204 2.85 -9.16 -3.56
CA ARG A 204 3.76 -9.39 -4.69
C ARG A 204 3.30 -8.77 -6.03
N PRO A 205 2.07 -9.02 -6.54
CA PRO A 205 1.62 -8.39 -7.78
C PRO A 205 1.57 -6.86 -7.73
N LYS A 206 1.26 -6.28 -6.57
CA LYS A 206 1.22 -4.83 -6.40
C LYS A 206 2.64 -4.24 -6.41
N ILE A 207 3.58 -4.89 -5.72
CA ILE A 207 5.00 -4.52 -5.74
C ILE A 207 5.55 -4.61 -7.16
N TYR A 208 5.27 -5.71 -7.88
CA TYR A 208 5.65 -5.88 -9.27
C TYR A 208 5.08 -4.78 -10.17
N SER A 209 3.79 -4.47 -10.04
CA SER A 209 3.15 -3.40 -10.80
C SER A 209 3.84 -2.05 -10.58
N ILE A 210 4.06 -1.66 -9.32
CA ILE A 210 4.79 -0.43 -8.97
C ILE A 210 6.18 -0.44 -9.60
N ARG A 211 6.92 -1.55 -9.45
CA ARG A 211 8.27 -1.71 -10.02
C ARG A 211 8.28 -1.53 -11.54
N LYS A 212 7.31 -2.11 -12.27
CA LYS A 212 7.19 -1.94 -13.73
C LYS A 212 6.83 -0.51 -14.11
N GLN A 213 5.93 0.15 -13.38
CA GLN A 213 5.61 1.57 -13.66
C GLN A 213 6.83 2.48 -13.44
N LEU A 214 7.65 2.23 -12.42
CA LEU A 214 8.89 2.96 -12.21
C LEU A 214 9.90 2.73 -13.34
N LEU A 215 10.06 1.47 -13.79
CA LEU A 215 10.93 1.13 -14.92
C LEU A 215 10.47 1.77 -16.23
N ASN A 216 9.16 1.81 -16.48
CA ASN A 216 8.61 2.47 -17.66
C ASN A 216 8.87 3.99 -17.67
N ASN A 217 9.11 4.58 -16.50
CA ASN A 217 9.38 6.00 -16.31
C ASN A 217 10.82 6.24 -15.82
N LEU A 218 11.76 5.38 -16.21
CA LEU A 218 13.13 5.41 -15.71
C LEU A 218 13.84 6.75 -15.98
N GLU A 219 13.58 7.39 -17.13
CA GLU A 219 14.14 8.71 -17.42
C GLU A 219 13.68 9.78 -16.43
N LEU A 220 12.39 9.77 -16.07
CA LEU A 220 11.84 10.68 -15.07
C LEU A 220 12.42 10.36 -13.70
N TYR A 221 12.49 9.08 -13.36
CA TYR A 221 13.07 8.60 -12.10
C TYR A 221 14.52 9.12 -11.94
N GLU A 222 15.36 8.94 -12.96
CA GLU A 222 16.76 9.38 -12.95
C GLU A 222 16.88 10.92 -12.91
N LYS A 223 16.04 11.65 -13.65
CA LYS A 223 16.01 13.13 -13.59
C LYS A 223 15.70 13.62 -12.17
N VAL A 224 14.66 13.05 -11.54
CA VAL A 224 14.25 13.40 -10.17
C VAL A 224 15.35 13.02 -9.18
N LYS A 225 15.90 11.81 -9.29
CA LYS A 225 16.99 11.32 -8.44
C LYS A 225 18.20 12.25 -8.46
N ASN A 226 18.61 12.68 -9.66
CA ASN A 226 19.71 13.62 -9.84
C ASN A 226 19.39 15.02 -9.30
N HIS A 227 18.18 15.52 -9.56
CA HIS A 227 17.74 16.84 -9.10
C HIS A 227 17.75 16.95 -7.57
N TYR A 228 17.16 15.98 -6.88
CA TYR A 228 17.06 15.98 -5.42
C TYR A 228 18.33 15.46 -4.73
N LYS A 229 19.41 15.18 -5.49
CA LYS A 229 20.66 14.61 -4.98
C LYS A 229 20.40 13.46 -4.01
N ILE A 230 19.55 12.54 -4.44
CA ILE A 230 19.19 11.37 -3.68
C ILE A 230 20.46 10.54 -3.49
N LEU A 231 21.09 10.68 -2.32
CA LEU A 231 22.25 9.89 -1.92
C LEU A 231 21.81 8.43 -1.84
N THR A 232 22.02 7.68 -2.92
CA THR A 232 21.89 6.23 -2.91
C THR A 232 23.19 5.68 -2.35
N ASN A 233 23.14 5.13 -1.14
CA ASN A 233 23.95 3.94 -0.94
C ASN A 233 23.47 2.92 -1.99
N GLU A 234 24.40 2.15 -2.56
CA GLU A 234 24.00 0.98 -3.36
C GLU A 234 22.96 0.18 -2.58
N LEU A 235 21.97 -0.37 -3.29
CA LEU A 235 20.96 -1.19 -2.65
C LEU A 235 21.66 -2.30 -1.85
N PRO A 236 21.21 -2.62 -0.63
CA PRO A 236 21.72 -3.77 0.07
C PRO A 236 21.64 -5.00 -0.83
N PHE A 237 22.67 -5.86 -0.79
CA PHE A 237 22.74 -7.07 -1.62
C PHE A 237 21.47 -7.94 -1.58
N GLU A 238 20.82 -8.01 -0.42
CA GLU A 238 19.54 -8.72 -0.25
C GLU A 238 18.39 -8.09 -1.04
N ASP A 239 18.33 -6.75 -1.11
CA ASP A 239 17.35 -6.02 -1.91
C ASP A 239 17.61 -6.25 -3.40
N ASP A 240 18.88 -6.25 -3.85
CA ASP A 240 19.24 -6.53 -5.25
C ASP A 240 18.77 -7.91 -5.70
N ILE A 241 19.06 -8.97 -4.92
CA ILE A 241 18.55 -10.32 -5.21
C ILE A 241 17.03 -10.32 -5.28
N THR A 242 16.37 -9.62 -4.35
CA THR A 242 14.91 -9.54 -4.32
C THR A 242 14.38 -8.89 -5.60
N PHE A 243 14.98 -7.81 -6.08
CA PHE A 243 14.56 -7.15 -7.31
C PHE A 243 14.83 -7.97 -8.56
N CYS A 244 15.89 -8.77 -8.61
CA CYS A 244 16.07 -9.74 -9.69
C CYS A 244 14.90 -10.72 -9.79
N ILE A 245 14.32 -11.11 -8.64
CA ILE A 245 13.17 -12.02 -8.58
C ILE A 245 11.87 -11.28 -8.93
N ILE A 246 11.68 -10.08 -8.39
CA ILE A 246 10.53 -9.23 -8.71
C ILE A 246 10.47 -8.96 -10.20
N ASP A 247 11.59 -8.65 -10.86
CA ASP A 247 11.59 -8.30 -12.28
C ASP A 247 11.20 -9.47 -13.20
N GLN A 248 11.27 -10.71 -12.69
CA GLN A 248 10.85 -11.97 -13.32
C GLN A 248 9.48 -12.47 -12.83
N PHE A 249 8.79 -11.71 -11.99
CA PHE A 249 7.47 -12.07 -11.47
C PHE A 249 6.38 -11.77 -12.50
N PHE A 250 6.29 -12.58 -13.56
CA PHE A 250 5.20 -12.75 -14.56
C PHE A 250 5.80 -13.06 -15.92
#